data_AF-A0A183CLD4-F1
#
_entry.id   AF-A0A183CLD4-F1
#
_cell.length_a   1.000
_cell.length_b   1.000
_cell.length_c   1.000
_cell.angle_alpha   90.00
_cell.angle_beta   90.00
_cell.angle_gamma   90.00
#
_symmetry.space_group_name_H-M   'P 1'
#
loop_
_entity.id
_entity.type
_entity.pdbx_description
1 polymer ?
#
loop_
_entity_poly.entity_id
_entity_poly.type
_entity_poly.pdbx_seq_one_letter_code
_entity_poly.pdbx_strand_id
1 'polypeptide(L)'
;MSSLNYLNLARSLFRNFGAMKNFERCADKCRVVHADEGRLQVELDLQEEHANLHGTMHGGLTATLGISVDLSVSFLEPAKMGDTILVDGFVNRLGSTICFTGADIYRKSDGAKIATALHTCTYPRK
;
A
#
# COMPACT_ATOMS: atom_id res chain seq x y z
N MET A 1 8.23 -10.68 -17.68
CA MET A 1 6.97 -11.42 -17.39
C MET A 1 5.80 -10.62 -17.97
N SER A 2 4.69 -11.24 -18.36
CA SER A 2 3.51 -10.48 -18.84
C SER A 2 2.78 -9.80 -17.67
N SER A 3 2.09 -8.68 -17.93
CA SER A 3 1.27 -7.97 -16.92
C SER A 3 0.26 -8.87 -16.21
N LEU A 4 -0.33 -9.83 -16.93
CA LEU A 4 -1.25 -10.81 -16.37
C LEU A 4 -0.60 -11.71 -15.30
N ASN A 5 0.71 -12.00 -15.43
CA ASN A 5 1.43 -12.76 -14.42
C ASN A 5 1.67 -11.95 -13.15
N TYR A 6 1.96 -10.64 -13.26
CA TYR A 6 2.13 -9.76 -12.10
C TYR A 6 0.82 -9.58 -11.33
N LEU A 7 -0.29 -9.35 -12.03
CA LEU A 7 -1.61 -9.20 -11.39
C LEU A 7 -2.04 -10.45 -10.62
N ASN A 8 -1.87 -11.63 -11.22
CA ASN A 8 -2.22 -12.89 -10.56
C ASN A 8 -1.32 -13.17 -9.35
N LEU A 9 -0.02 -12.91 -9.45
CA LEU A 9 0.91 -13.03 -8.32
C LEU A 9 0.51 -12.09 -7.19
N ALA A 10 0.31 -10.80 -7.46
CA ALA A 10 -0.07 -9.80 -6.47
C ALA A 10 -1.39 -10.18 -5.78
N ARG A 11 -2.42 -10.55 -6.54
CA ARG A 11 -3.70 -11.03 -5.96
C ARG A 11 -3.50 -12.25 -5.08
N SER A 12 -2.64 -13.18 -5.47
CA SER A 12 -2.38 -14.37 -4.67
C SER A 12 -1.68 -14.04 -3.35
N LEU A 13 -0.77 -13.08 -3.32
CA LEU A 13 -0.13 -12.62 -2.08
C LEU A 13 -1.16 -11.95 -1.16
N PHE A 14 -1.96 -11.02 -1.69
CA PHE A 14 -2.91 -10.26 -0.89
C PHE A 14 -4.02 -11.11 -0.28
N ARG A 15 -4.51 -12.15 -0.98
CA ARG A 15 -5.50 -13.10 -0.43
C ARG A 15 -5.03 -13.85 0.82
N ASN A 16 -3.72 -13.93 1.04
CA ASN A 16 -3.18 -14.66 2.18
C ASN A 16 -3.03 -13.77 3.42
N PHE A 17 -3.15 -12.43 3.30
CA PHE A 17 -2.95 -11.51 4.42
C PHE A 17 -3.91 -11.78 5.58
N GLY A 18 -5.21 -11.97 5.32
CA GLY A 18 -6.19 -12.23 6.39
C GLY A 18 -5.99 -13.51 7.20
N ALA A 19 -5.32 -14.52 6.62
CA ALA A 19 -5.03 -15.77 7.31
C ALA A 19 -3.79 -15.68 8.22
N MET A 20 -3.01 -14.61 8.14
CA MET A 20 -1.77 -14.47 8.89
C MET A 20 -2.00 -14.00 10.32
N LYS A 21 -1.20 -14.53 11.25
CA LYS A 21 -1.28 -14.19 12.68
C LYS A 21 -0.52 -12.90 13.04
N ASN A 22 0.39 -12.47 12.17
CA ASN A 22 1.25 -11.30 12.41
C ASN A 22 0.58 -10.00 11.92
N PHE A 23 1.35 -8.90 11.91
CA PHE A 23 0.85 -7.56 11.58
C PHE A 23 0.36 -7.42 10.14
N GLU A 24 0.85 -8.26 9.23
CA GLU A 24 0.51 -8.26 7.80
C GLU A 24 -1.00 -8.41 7.53
N ARG A 25 -1.75 -8.98 8.48
CA ARG A 25 -3.22 -9.09 8.39
C ARG A 25 -3.95 -7.76 8.23
N CYS A 26 -3.32 -6.63 8.57
CA CYS A 26 -3.96 -5.33 8.38
C CYS A 26 -4.16 -4.99 6.88
N ALA A 27 -3.51 -5.71 5.97
CA ALA A 27 -3.68 -5.58 4.52
C ALA A 27 -4.71 -6.57 3.95
N ASP A 28 -5.49 -7.28 4.77
CA ASP A 28 -6.47 -8.28 4.30
C ASP A 28 -7.52 -7.71 3.34
N LYS A 29 -8.03 -6.51 3.65
CA LYS A 29 -9.12 -5.88 2.88
C LYS A 29 -8.64 -5.10 1.65
N CYS A 30 -7.34 -5.11 1.38
CA CYS A 30 -6.73 -4.51 0.22
C CYS A 30 -7.02 -5.33 -1.06
N ARG A 31 -7.53 -4.66 -2.09
CA ARG A 31 -7.86 -5.27 -3.38
C ARG A 31 -6.92 -4.79 -4.47
N VAL A 32 -6.14 -5.70 -5.05
CA VAL A 32 -5.25 -5.37 -6.16
C VAL A 32 -6.05 -5.06 -7.43
N VAL A 33 -5.93 -3.84 -7.94
CA VAL A 33 -6.61 -3.36 -9.14
C VAL A 33 -5.70 -3.32 -10.38
N HIS A 34 -4.41 -3.06 -10.20
CA HIS A 34 -3.41 -3.06 -11.27
C HIS A 34 -2.07 -3.57 -10.77
N ALA A 35 -1.32 -4.28 -11.61
CA ALA A 35 0.07 -4.66 -11.32
C ALA A 35 0.83 -4.87 -12.62
N ASP A 36 2.02 -4.29 -12.70
CA ASP A 36 2.98 -4.49 -13.78
C ASP A 36 4.42 -4.44 -13.21
N GLU A 37 5.40 -4.34 -14.09
CA GLU A 37 6.80 -4.23 -13.68
C GLU A 37 7.05 -2.87 -12.98
N GLY A 38 7.18 -2.92 -11.66
CA GLY A 38 7.54 -1.76 -10.85
C GLY A 38 6.36 -0.89 -10.44
N ARG A 39 5.11 -1.25 -10.74
CA ARG A 39 3.93 -0.55 -10.23
C ARG A 39 2.86 -1.51 -9.71
N LEU A 40 2.22 -1.12 -8.61
CA LEU A 40 1.14 -1.85 -7.98
C LEU A 40 0.06 -0.86 -7.53
N GLN A 41 -1.19 -1.11 -7.91
CA GLN A 41 -2.32 -0.34 -7.41
C GLN A 41 -3.27 -1.20 -6.61
N VAL A 42 -3.70 -0.66 -5.48
CA VAL A 42 -4.54 -1.34 -4.50
C VAL A 42 -5.64 -0.42 -4.03
N GLU A 43 -6.85 -0.94 -3.92
CA GLU A 43 -7.97 -0.24 -3.29
C GLU A 43 -8.25 -0.77 -1.89
N LEU A 44 -8.68 0.12 -1.00
CA LEU A 44 -9.12 -0.22 0.34
C LEU A 44 -10.37 0.57 0.69
N ASP A 45 -11.40 -0.11 1.18
CA ASP A 45 -12.56 0.56 1.78
C ASP A 45 -12.27 0.81 3.26
N LEU A 46 -12.38 2.07 3.68
CA LEU A 46 -12.11 2.44 5.07
C LEU A 46 -13.25 2.00 5.98
N GLN A 47 -12.88 1.21 6.99
CA GLN A 47 -13.76 0.63 8.00
C GLN A 47 -13.21 0.97 9.38
N GLU A 48 -13.99 0.73 10.43
CA GLU A 48 -13.64 1.12 11.80
C GLU A 48 -12.28 0.58 12.26
N GLU A 49 -11.90 -0.62 11.83
CA GLU A 49 -10.59 -1.23 12.11
C GLU A 49 -9.39 -0.49 11.48
N HIS A 50 -9.64 0.38 10.50
CA HIS A 50 -8.64 1.22 9.82
C HIS A 50 -8.54 2.61 10.44
N ALA A 51 -9.39 2.94 11.43
CA ALA A 51 -9.49 4.27 12.00
C ALA A 51 -8.46 4.55 13.11
N ASN A 52 -8.12 5.82 13.28
CA ASN A 52 -7.50 6.34 14.49
C ASN A 52 -8.57 6.82 15.49
N LEU A 53 -8.14 7.31 16.66
CA LEU A 53 -9.02 7.82 17.72
C LEU A 53 -9.98 8.93 17.25
N HIS A 54 -9.65 9.64 16.17
CA HIS A 54 -10.43 10.73 15.61
C HIS A 54 -11.33 10.29 14.44
N GLY A 55 -11.50 8.98 14.21
CA GLY A 55 -12.40 8.45 13.18
C GLY A 55 -11.95 8.66 11.74
N THR A 56 -10.65 8.94 11.52
CA THR A 56 -10.02 9.03 10.20
C THR A 56 -9.02 7.92 10.01
N MET A 57 -8.56 7.67 8.78
CA MET A 57 -7.56 6.62 8.52
C MET A 57 -6.33 6.77 9.42
N HIS A 58 -5.94 5.68 10.09
CA HIS A 58 -4.73 5.64 10.90
C HIS A 58 -3.48 5.70 10.01
N GLY A 59 -2.61 6.69 10.20
CA GLY A 59 -1.40 6.86 9.37
C GLY A 59 -0.45 5.66 9.39
N GLY A 60 -0.42 4.88 10.48
CA GLY A 60 0.34 3.63 10.54
C GLY A 60 -0.08 2.56 9.52
N LEU A 61 -1.32 2.61 9.00
CA LEU A 61 -1.80 1.66 7.97
C LEU A 61 -1.11 1.89 6.62
N THR A 62 -0.65 3.11 6.35
CA THR A 62 0.01 3.45 5.08
C THR A 62 1.46 2.97 5.02
N ALA A 63 2.00 2.40 6.11
CA ALA A 63 3.41 2.10 6.29
C ALA A 63 3.76 0.59 6.25
N THR A 64 2.79 -0.29 6.04
CA THR A 64 2.85 -1.64 6.63
C THR A 64 3.71 -2.69 5.90
N LEU A 65 4.11 -2.51 4.64
CA LEU A 65 4.66 -3.64 3.86
C LEU A 65 6.18 -3.56 3.63
N GLY A 66 6.90 -4.63 4.00
CA GLY A 66 8.30 -4.90 3.62
C GLY A 66 9.36 -4.69 4.71
N ILE A 67 10.64 -4.90 4.36
CA ILE A 67 11.78 -4.65 5.25
C ILE A 67 12.25 -3.20 5.05
N SER A 68 11.68 -2.29 5.83
CA SER A 68 11.95 -0.86 5.75
C SER A 68 13.35 -0.49 6.27
N VAL A 69 14.04 0.38 5.53
CA VAL A 69 15.25 1.07 5.95
C VAL A 69 14.92 2.51 6.34
N ASP A 70 14.10 3.19 5.53
CA ASP A 70 13.62 4.55 5.78
C ASP A 70 12.21 4.71 5.19
N LEU A 71 11.35 5.48 5.86
CA LEU A 71 9.99 5.76 5.40
C LEU A 71 9.62 7.21 5.75
N SER A 72 9.25 7.98 4.74
CA SER A 72 8.71 9.33 4.88
C SER A 72 7.32 9.40 4.28
N VAL A 73 6.35 9.89 5.05
CA VAL A 73 4.95 10.04 4.60
C VAL A 73 4.48 11.45 4.92
N SER A 74 3.89 12.11 3.92
CA SER A 74 3.20 13.39 4.08
C SER A 74 1.70 13.18 3.94
N PHE A 75 0.94 13.56 4.97
CA PHE A 75 -0.53 13.53 4.98
C PHE A 75 -1.06 14.90 4.58
N LEU A 76 -1.83 14.94 3.50
CA LEU A 76 -2.29 16.17 2.85
C LEU A 76 -3.76 16.44 3.16
N GLU A 77 -4.59 15.40 3.14
CA GLU A 77 -6.04 15.47 3.34
C GLU A 77 -6.55 14.31 4.21
N PRO A 78 -7.61 14.48 5.01
CA PRO A 78 -8.16 13.40 5.82
C PRO A 78 -9.00 12.43 4.99
N ALA A 79 -8.81 11.12 5.15
CA ALA A 79 -9.70 10.09 4.59
C ALA A 79 -10.67 9.60 5.68
N LYS A 80 -11.97 9.64 5.38
CA LYS A 80 -13.05 9.36 6.34
C LYS A 80 -13.55 7.92 6.17
N MET A 81 -14.21 7.41 7.21
CA MET A 81 -14.89 6.11 7.12
C MET A 81 -15.93 6.13 5.99
N GLY A 82 -16.02 5.03 5.24
CA GLY A 82 -16.84 4.93 4.04
C GLY A 82 -16.18 5.45 2.77
N ASP A 83 -15.04 6.16 2.85
CA ASP A 83 -14.23 6.45 1.66
C ASP A 83 -13.58 5.16 1.13
N THR A 84 -13.53 5.03 -0.19
CA THR A 84 -12.60 4.11 -0.85
C THR A 84 -11.35 4.89 -1.21
N ILE A 85 -10.18 4.39 -0.78
CA ILE A 85 -8.88 4.93 -1.18
C ILE A 85 -8.24 4.06 -2.26
N LEU A 86 -7.51 4.71 -3.16
CA LEU A 86 -6.64 4.09 -4.16
C LEU A 86 -5.19 4.39 -3.78
N VAL A 87 -4.41 3.35 -3.54
CA VAL A 87 -2.97 3.43 -3.29
C VAL A 87 -2.23 3.04 -4.57
N ASP A 88 -1.44 3.96 -5.09
CA ASP A 88 -0.62 3.80 -6.28
C ASP A 88 0.86 3.72 -5.88
N GLY A 89 1.38 2.51 -5.76
CA GLY A 89 2.76 2.23 -5.41
C GLY A 89 3.63 2.03 -6.64
N PHE A 90 4.84 2.60 -6.63
CA PHE A 90 5.78 2.53 -7.74
C PHE A 90 7.23 2.40 -7.28
N VAL A 91 8.07 1.79 -8.13
CA VAL A 91 9.51 1.66 -7.93
C VAL A 91 10.22 2.83 -8.60
N ASN A 92 10.86 3.68 -7.81
CA ASN A 92 11.68 4.78 -8.31
C ASN A 92 13.04 4.28 -8.81
N ARG A 93 13.67 3.38 -8.06
CA ARG A 93 14.97 2.80 -8.41
C ARG A 93 15.13 1.44 -7.75
N LEU A 94 15.50 0.44 -8.56
CA LEU A 94 15.88 -0.88 -8.08
C LEU A 94 17.42 -1.00 -8.05
N GLY A 95 17.99 -1.09 -6.85
CA GLY A 95 19.39 -1.46 -6.65
C GLY A 95 19.52 -2.94 -6.28
N SER A 96 20.76 -3.43 -6.16
CA SER A 96 21.07 -4.84 -5.83
C SER A 96 20.83 -5.24 -4.37
N THR A 97 20.55 -4.28 -3.50
CA THR A 97 20.40 -4.47 -2.04
C THR A 97 19.36 -3.54 -1.44
N ILE A 98 19.22 -2.34 -2.01
CA ILE A 98 18.28 -1.31 -1.59
C ILE A 98 17.36 -1.00 -2.77
N CYS A 99 16.08 -0.84 -2.49
CA CYS A 99 15.07 -0.37 -3.42
C CYS A 99 14.48 0.95 -2.90
N PHE A 100 14.30 1.89 -3.82
CA PHE A 100 13.61 3.14 -3.56
C PHE A 100 12.25 3.05 -4.22
N THR A 101 11.20 3.19 -3.42
CA THR A 101 9.81 3.12 -3.84
C THR A 101 9.07 4.38 -3.39
N GLY A 102 7.94 4.64 -4.02
CA GLY A 102 7.02 5.68 -3.62
C GLY A 102 5.60 5.15 -3.64
N ALA A 103 4.71 5.84 -2.94
CA ALA A 103 3.28 5.59 -3.02
C ALA A 103 2.50 6.91 -2.97
N ASP A 104 1.50 7.01 -3.83
CA ASP A 104 0.51 8.08 -3.78
C ASP A 104 -0.85 7.52 -3.41
N ILE A 105 -1.53 8.15 -2.46
CA ILE A 105 -2.82 7.71 -1.96
C ILE A 105 -3.87 8.75 -2.36
N TYR A 106 -4.95 8.28 -2.99
CA TYR A 106 -6.04 9.11 -3.48
C TYR A 106 -7.37 8.66 -2.88
N ARG A 107 -8.28 9.59 -2.63
CA ARG A 107 -9.69 9.28 -2.39
C ARG A 107 -10.35 9.04 -3.75
N LYS A 108 -11.03 7.90 -3.91
CA LYS A 108 -11.56 7.48 -5.21
C LYS A 108 -12.76 8.31 -5.68
N SER A 109 -13.54 8.86 -4.75
CA SER A 109 -14.76 9.61 -5.07
C SER A 109 -14.51 10.93 -5.79
N ASP A 110 -13.45 11.64 -5.43
CA ASP A 110 -13.13 13.00 -5.92
C ASP A 110 -11.71 13.13 -6.49
N GLY A 111 -10.87 12.10 -6.36
CA GLY A 111 -9.48 12.11 -6.80
C GLY A 111 -8.53 12.92 -5.91
N ALA A 112 -8.97 13.37 -4.73
CA ALA A 112 -8.13 14.15 -3.83
C ALA A 112 -6.93 13.33 -3.34
N LYS A 113 -5.73 13.93 -3.35
CA LYS A 113 -4.51 13.29 -2.86
C LYS A 113 -4.50 13.34 -1.33
N ILE A 114 -4.62 12.18 -0.70
CA ILE A 114 -4.67 12.00 0.75
C ILE A 114 -3.27 12.02 1.35
N ALA A 115 -2.35 11.29 0.73
CA ALA A 115 -0.98 11.20 1.20
C ALA A 115 -0.02 10.91 0.05
N THR A 116 1.25 11.18 0.30
CA THR A 116 2.37 10.76 -0.55
C THR A 116 3.48 10.22 0.34
N ALA A 117 4.17 9.19 -0.15
CA ALA A 117 5.19 8.48 0.61
C ALA A 117 6.42 8.18 -0.25
N LEU A 118 7.57 8.22 0.41
CA LEU A 118 8.85 7.69 -0.09
C LEU A 118 9.32 6.61 0.87
N HIS A 119 9.68 5.45 0.32
CA HIS A 119 10.07 4.28 1.09
C HIS A 119 11.36 3.70 0.54
N THR A 120 12.37 3.63 1.40
CA THR A 120 13.62 2.91 1.15
C THR A 120 13.51 1.56 1.84
N CYS A 121 13.62 0.49 1.09
CA CYS A 121 13.53 -0.87 1.61
C CYS A 121 14.68 -1.74 1.13
N THR A 122 14.91 -2.84 1.84
CA THR A 122 15.83 -3.89 1.44
C THR A 122 15.06 -5.18 1.19
N TYR A 123 15.67 -6.10 0.45
CA TYR A 123 15.13 -7.44 0.26
C TYR A 123 16.23 -8.45 0.61
N PRO A 124 15.87 -9.59 1.22
CA PRO A 124 16.84 -10.62 1.56
C PRO A 124 17.57 -11.08 0.29
N ARG A 125 18.90 -11.12 0.32
CA ARG A 125 19.64 -11.85 -0.71
C ARG A 125 19.36 -13.34 -0.52
N LYS A 126 18.84 -13.99 -1.55
CA LYS A 126 18.88 -15.46 -1.63
C LYS A 126 20.32 -15.93 -1.74
#